data_AF-A0A2N5KDF1-F1
#
_entry.id   AF-A0A2N5KDF1-F1
#
_cell.length_a   1.000
_cell.length_b   1.000
_cell.length_c   1.000
_cell.angle_alpha   90.00
_cell.angle_beta   90.00
_cell.angle_gamma   90.00
#
_symmetry.space_group_name_H-M   'P 1'
#
loop_
_entity.id
_entity.type
_entity.pdbx_description
1 polymer ?
#
loop_
_entity_poly.entity_id
_entity_poly.type
_entity_poly.pdbx_seq_one_letter_code
_entity_poly.pdbx_strand_id
1 'polypeptide(L)'
;DVDATHEHTFYQVEGVFVSEDASLAQMLGTLQTFFEIYYGQRLKIKTQPAYFPFVEPGLEFAIEKPASLGGGEGDWLEMLGCGMIHPNVLRTAGIDPAKYRGFAWGGGLERLVMLAHNIEDLRHFEAGRLNFLRKFA
;
A
#
# COMPACT_ATOMS: atom_id res chain seq x y z
N ASP A 1 20.32 -10.57 -1.63
CA ASP A 1 20.52 -10.80 -3.07
C ASP A 1 19.47 -10.06 -3.86
N VAL A 2 19.85 -9.58 -5.05
CA VAL A 2 18.98 -8.86 -5.97
C VAL A 2 18.42 -9.85 -6.99
N ASP A 3 17.10 -9.90 -7.12
CA ASP A 3 16.40 -10.78 -8.05
C ASP A 3 15.24 -10.06 -8.75
N ALA A 4 14.46 -10.78 -9.55
CA ALA A 4 13.36 -10.20 -10.32
C ALA A 4 12.24 -9.57 -9.45
N THR A 5 12.21 -9.89 -8.16
CA THR A 5 11.17 -9.52 -7.18
C THR A 5 11.69 -8.78 -5.95
N HIS A 6 13.02 -8.71 -5.75
CA HIS A 6 13.65 -8.03 -4.62
C HIS A 6 14.83 -7.18 -5.05
N GLU A 7 14.84 -5.92 -4.60
CA GLU A 7 15.92 -4.96 -4.84
C GLU A 7 16.38 -4.36 -3.51
N HIS A 8 17.68 -4.02 -3.42
CA HIS A 8 18.26 -3.44 -2.21
C HIS A 8 17.81 -1.99 -1.97
N THR A 9 17.48 -1.28 -3.05
CA THR A 9 16.98 0.10 -3.05
C THR A 9 15.62 0.10 -3.73
N PHE A 10 14.61 0.65 -3.07
CA PHE A 10 13.26 0.73 -3.60
C PHE A 10 12.50 1.91 -2.99
N TYR A 11 11.40 2.30 -3.61
CA TYR A 11 10.59 3.46 -3.27
C TYR A 11 9.28 3.03 -2.61
N GLN A 12 8.99 3.60 -1.46
CA GLN A 12 7.71 3.42 -0.78
C GLN A 12 6.97 4.74 -0.66
N VAL A 13 5.64 4.63 -0.66
CA VAL A 13 4.76 5.73 -0.28
C VAL A 13 4.05 5.33 1.00
N GLU A 14 4.24 6.15 2.02
CA GLU A 14 3.56 6.01 3.29
C GLU A 14 2.60 7.17 3.50
N GLY A 15 1.51 6.90 4.21
CA GLY A 15 0.56 7.91 4.63
C GLY A 15 0.22 7.78 6.10
N VAL A 16 -0.02 8.93 6.71
CA VAL A 16 -0.39 9.08 8.12
C VAL A 16 -1.52 10.08 8.21
N PHE A 17 -2.58 9.72 8.92
CA PHE A 17 -3.69 10.61 9.23
C PHE A 17 -3.99 10.55 10.72
N VAL A 18 -4.05 11.71 11.38
CA VAL A 18 -4.33 11.85 12.82
C VAL A 18 -5.47 12.84 13.01
N SER A 19 -6.50 12.43 13.74
CA SER A 19 -7.69 13.23 14.06
C SER A 19 -8.29 12.78 15.40
N GLU A 20 -9.18 13.58 15.99
CA GLU A 20 -9.93 13.21 17.20
C GLU A 20 -10.87 12.01 16.95
N ASP A 21 -11.29 11.82 15.69
CA ASP A 21 -12.28 10.83 15.26
C ASP A 21 -11.74 9.79 14.27
N ALA A 22 -10.41 9.71 14.08
CA ALA A 22 -9.81 8.77 13.15
C ALA A 22 -10.20 7.31 13.46
N SER A 23 -10.68 6.59 12.45
CA SER A 23 -11.21 5.24 12.59
C SER A 23 -10.70 4.28 11.51
N LEU A 24 -10.79 2.98 11.81
CA LEU A 24 -10.43 1.93 10.86
C LEU A 24 -11.29 1.99 9.60
N ALA A 25 -12.58 2.32 9.73
CA ALA A 25 -13.48 2.44 8.59
C ALA A 25 -13.05 3.55 7.62
N GLN A 26 -12.60 4.70 8.14
CA GLN A 26 -12.06 5.78 7.32
C GLN A 26 -10.79 5.32 6.59
N MET A 27 -9.87 4.64 7.27
CA MET A 27 -8.67 4.09 6.65
C MET A 27 -9.01 3.16 5.47
N LEU A 28 -9.92 2.20 5.69
CA LEU A 28 -10.33 1.25 4.65
C LEU A 28 -10.99 1.97 3.48
N GLY A 29 -11.85 2.96 3.74
CA GLY A 29 -12.47 3.78 2.70
C GLY A 29 -11.46 4.61 1.90
N THR A 30 -10.47 5.20 2.57
CA THR A 30 -9.37 5.95 1.93
C THR A 30 -8.57 5.05 0.99
N LEU A 31 -8.16 3.88 1.46
CA LEU A 31 -7.36 2.94 0.68
C LEU A 31 -8.16 2.32 -0.48
N GLN A 32 -9.43 1.94 -0.24
CA GLN A 32 -10.31 1.46 -1.30
C GLN A 32 -10.47 2.53 -2.38
N THR A 33 -10.79 3.76 -2.00
CA THR A 33 -10.97 4.87 -2.95
C THR A 33 -9.69 5.13 -3.74
N PHE A 34 -8.52 5.09 -3.10
CA PHE A 34 -7.24 5.23 -3.79
C PHE A 34 -7.06 4.19 -4.90
N PHE A 35 -7.27 2.90 -4.60
CA PHE A 35 -7.10 1.84 -5.60
C PHE A 35 -8.20 1.84 -6.67
N GLU A 36 -9.43 2.22 -6.32
CA GLU A 36 -10.50 2.37 -7.30
C GLU A 36 -10.21 3.49 -8.30
N ILE A 37 -9.65 4.61 -7.83
CA ILE A 37 -9.19 5.70 -8.71
C ILE A 37 -8.00 5.22 -9.56
N TYR A 38 -7.02 4.55 -8.95
CA TYR A 38 -5.81 4.10 -9.65
C TYR A 38 -6.13 3.11 -10.77
N TYR A 39 -7.00 2.13 -10.53
CA TYR A 39 -7.38 1.12 -11.52
C TYR A 39 -8.59 1.49 -12.38
N GLY A 40 -9.25 2.62 -12.09
CA GLY A 40 -10.42 3.09 -12.85
C GLY A 40 -11.65 2.18 -12.76
N GLN A 41 -11.77 1.37 -11.70
CA GLN A 41 -12.89 0.46 -11.50
C GLN A 41 -13.26 0.32 -10.02
N ARG A 42 -14.50 -0.10 -9.74
CA ARG A 42 -14.90 -0.49 -8.37
C ARG A 42 -14.18 -1.77 -7.97
N LEU A 43 -13.76 -1.84 -6.71
CA LEU A 43 -12.96 -2.94 -6.18
C LEU A 43 -13.52 -3.41 -4.84
N LYS A 44 -13.66 -4.73 -4.67
CA LYS A 44 -13.82 -5.31 -3.34
C LYS A 44 -12.49 -5.27 -2.62
N ILE A 45 -12.53 -5.11 -1.30
CA ILE A 45 -11.35 -5.13 -0.43
C ILE A 45 -11.44 -6.31 0.52
N LYS A 46 -10.28 -6.83 0.93
CA LYS A 46 -10.14 -7.86 1.94
C LYS A 46 -8.98 -7.48 2.84
N THR A 47 -9.14 -7.73 4.13
CA THR A 47 -8.08 -7.51 5.11
C THR A 47 -7.73 -8.80 5.84
N GLN A 48 -6.49 -8.91 6.26
CA GLN A 48 -6.02 -9.99 7.14
C GLN A 48 -5.33 -9.36 8.35
N PRO A 49 -5.59 -9.83 9.59
CA PRO A 49 -4.85 -9.39 10.75
C PRO A 49 -3.35 -9.62 10.57
N ALA A 50 -2.56 -8.58 10.79
CA ALA A 50 -1.12 -8.61 10.67
C ALA A 50 -0.47 -7.83 11.81
N TYR A 51 0.82 -8.09 12.05
CA TYR A 51 1.57 -7.41 13.08
C TYR A 51 2.57 -6.43 12.47
N PHE A 52 2.47 -5.16 12.84
CA PHE A 52 3.47 -4.13 12.57
C PHE A 52 3.70 -3.33 13.85
N PRO A 53 4.95 -3.09 14.29
CA PRO A 53 5.22 -2.51 15.62
C PRO A 53 4.63 -1.11 15.87
N PHE A 54 4.31 -0.38 14.81
CA PHE A 54 3.88 1.01 14.83
C PHE A 54 2.35 1.19 14.70
N VAL A 55 1.59 0.11 14.52
CA VAL A 55 0.12 0.11 14.50
C VAL A 55 -0.48 -0.97 15.40
N GLU A 56 -1.67 -0.74 15.93
CA GLU A 56 -2.49 -1.70 16.66
C GLU A 56 -3.97 -1.28 16.63
N PRO A 57 -4.87 -2.02 15.96
CA PRO A 57 -4.60 -3.24 15.19
C PRO A 57 -3.87 -2.96 13.87
N GLY A 58 -3.01 -3.90 13.46
CA GLY A 58 -2.37 -3.96 12.15
C GLY A 58 -3.09 -4.90 11.18
N LEU A 59 -3.03 -4.59 9.88
CA LEU A 59 -3.70 -5.30 8.80
C LEU A 59 -2.83 -5.36 7.54
N GLU A 60 -2.89 -6.48 6.83
CA GLU A 60 -2.59 -6.54 5.41
C GLU A 60 -3.85 -6.18 4.61
N PHE A 61 -3.70 -5.32 3.61
CA PHE A 61 -4.77 -4.85 2.74
C PHE A 61 -4.64 -5.47 1.36
N ALA A 62 -5.70 -6.14 0.91
CA ALA A 62 -5.80 -6.73 -0.40
C ALA A 62 -7.01 -6.17 -1.17
N ILE A 63 -6.87 -6.12 -2.49
CA ILE A 63 -7.97 -5.79 -3.43
C ILE A 63 -8.34 -7.04 -4.23
N GLU A 64 -9.59 -7.14 -4.66
CA GLU A 64 -9.94 -8.08 -5.72
C GLU A 64 -9.14 -7.71 -6.98
N LYS A 65 -8.52 -8.69 -7.61
CA LYS A 65 -7.59 -8.48 -8.71
C LYS A 65 -8.31 -7.75 -9.85
N PRO A 66 -7.82 -6.58 -10.28
CA PRO A 66 -8.48 -5.80 -11.33
C PRO A 66 -8.59 -6.55 -12.67
N ALA A 67 -9.63 -6.23 -13.45
CA ALA A 67 -9.83 -6.82 -14.78
C ALA A 67 -8.68 -6.47 -15.74
N SER A 68 -8.09 -5.27 -15.60
CA SER A 68 -6.89 -4.85 -16.33
C SER A 68 -5.67 -5.73 -16.08
N LEU A 69 -5.65 -6.47 -14.97
CA LEU A 69 -4.61 -7.44 -14.62
C LEU A 69 -5.03 -8.88 -14.91
N GLY A 70 -6.16 -9.08 -15.60
CA GLY A 70 -6.74 -10.39 -15.87
C GLY A 70 -7.24 -11.10 -14.60
N GLY A 71 -7.78 -10.35 -13.64
CA GLY A 71 -8.40 -10.91 -12.43
C GLY A 71 -9.83 -11.40 -12.65
N GLY A 72 -10.19 -12.47 -11.94
CA GLY A 72 -11.55 -12.97 -11.81
C GLY A 72 -12.13 -12.77 -10.40
N GLU A 73 -13.39 -13.15 -10.22
CA GLU A 73 -14.04 -13.09 -8.92
C GLU A 73 -13.32 -14.00 -7.91
N GLY A 74 -12.94 -13.44 -6.76
CA GLY A 74 -12.25 -14.17 -5.69
C GLY A 74 -10.72 -14.24 -5.85
N ASP A 75 -10.15 -13.69 -6.91
CA ASP A 75 -8.70 -13.48 -7.01
C ASP A 75 -8.31 -12.26 -6.18
N TRP A 76 -7.40 -12.43 -5.22
CA TRP A 76 -6.96 -11.35 -4.33
C TRP A 76 -5.50 -11.00 -4.57
N LEU A 77 -5.21 -9.69 -4.60
CA LEU A 77 -3.86 -9.16 -4.61
C LEU A 77 -3.60 -8.39 -3.32
N GLU A 78 -2.63 -8.86 -2.54
CA GLU A 78 -2.06 -8.09 -1.43
C GLU A 78 -1.36 -6.85 -1.97
N MET A 79 -1.67 -5.69 -1.41
CA MET A 79 -1.18 -4.41 -1.89
C MET A 79 -0.23 -3.72 -0.91
N LEU A 80 -0.58 -3.70 0.38
CA LEU A 80 0.15 -2.94 1.39
C LEU A 80 -0.18 -3.36 2.82
N GLY A 81 0.65 -2.91 3.77
CA GLY A 81 0.36 -2.96 5.20
C GLY A 81 -0.28 -1.66 5.68
N CYS A 82 -1.21 -1.75 6.63
CA CYS A 82 -1.87 -0.60 7.23
C CYS A 82 -2.36 -0.89 8.66
N GLY A 83 -2.83 0.14 9.37
CA GLY A 83 -3.44 -0.05 10.68
C GLY A 83 -3.66 1.23 11.45
N MET A 84 -4.25 1.11 12.64
CA MET A 84 -4.43 2.23 13.57
C MET A 84 -3.11 2.52 14.28
N ILE A 85 -2.65 3.77 14.32
CA ILE A 85 -1.35 4.12 14.90
C ILE A 85 -1.29 3.74 16.37
N HIS A 86 -0.23 3.03 16.75
CA HIS A 86 -0.05 2.55 18.12
C HIS A 86 0.09 3.76 19.09
N PRO A 87 -0.56 3.77 20.27
CA PRO A 87 -0.50 4.90 21.21
C PRO A 87 0.92 5.36 21.62
N ASN A 88 1.88 4.44 21.67
CA ASN A 88 3.30 4.78 21.90
C ASN A 88 3.88 5.68 20.80
N VAL A 89 3.51 5.48 19.53
CA VAL A 89 3.97 6.31 18.41
C VAL A 89 3.43 7.73 18.55
N LEU A 90 2.14 7.86 18.88
CA LEU A 90 1.52 9.18 19.14
C LEU A 90 2.20 9.89 20.32
N ARG A 91 2.44 9.19 21.44
CA ARG A 91 3.14 9.75 22.60
C ARG A 91 4.54 10.25 22.25
N THR A 92 5.31 9.48 21.48
CA THR A 92 6.66 9.88 21.04
C THR A 92 6.62 11.12 20.14
N ALA A 93 5.54 11.31 19.38
CA ALA A 93 5.31 12.50 18.57
C ALA A 93 4.69 13.68 19.34
N GLY A 94 4.49 13.58 20.66
CA GLY A 94 3.88 14.63 21.48
C GLY A 94 2.36 14.77 21.32
N ILE A 95 1.69 13.74 20.80
CA ILE A 95 0.24 13.71 20.58
C ILE A 95 -0.41 12.86 21.68
N ASP A 96 -1.43 13.41 22.35
CA ASP A 96 -2.17 12.72 23.41
C ASP A 96 -3.10 11.63 22.82
N PRO A 97 -2.82 10.32 23.04
CA PRO A 97 -3.63 9.23 22.50
C PRO A 97 -4.99 9.07 23.19
N ALA A 98 -5.25 9.78 24.30
CA ALA A 98 -6.58 9.84 24.89
C ALA A 98 -7.51 10.78 24.12
N LYS A 99 -6.94 11.77 23.41
CA LYS A 99 -7.68 12.76 22.62
C LYS A 99 -7.65 12.47 21.13
N TYR A 100 -6.51 12.05 20.59
CA TYR A 100 -6.31 11.82 19.17
C TYR A 100 -6.07 10.34 18.87
N ARG A 101 -6.54 9.94 17.71
CA ARG A 101 -6.26 8.64 17.10
C ARG A 101 -5.70 8.89 15.71
N GLY A 102 -5.14 7.85 15.10
CA GLY A 102 -4.71 7.96 13.71
C GLY A 102 -4.62 6.60 13.06
N PHE A 103 -4.46 6.62 11.74
CA PHE A 103 -4.15 5.43 10.96
C PHE A 103 -2.99 5.72 10.00
N ALA A 104 -2.28 4.66 9.65
CA ALA A 104 -1.15 4.72 8.74
C ALA A 104 -1.19 3.56 7.75
N TRP A 105 -0.53 3.75 6.62
CA TRP A 105 -0.32 2.72 5.59
C TRP A 105 1.03 2.91 4.91
N GLY A 106 1.54 1.84 4.32
CA GLY A 106 2.79 1.89 3.56
C GLY A 106 2.83 0.81 2.48
N GLY A 107 3.13 1.21 1.24
CA GLY A 107 3.20 0.33 0.08
C GLY A 107 4.38 0.65 -0.83
N GLY A 108 4.94 -0.38 -1.46
CA GLY A 108 5.98 -0.25 -2.47
C GLY A 108 5.43 0.29 -3.78
N LEU A 109 6.07 1.32 -4.32
CA LEU A 109 5.66 1.95 -5.57
C LEU A 109 5.95 1.06 -6.76
N GLU A 110 7.09 0.37 -6.77
CA GLU A 110 7.53 -0.47 -7.88
C GLU A 110 6.57 -1.62 -8.10
N ARG A 111 6.09 -2.29 -7.04
CA ARG A 111 5.09 -3.37 -7.17
C ARG A 111 3.83 -2.86 -7.85
N LEU A 112 3.38 -1.65 -7.50
CA LEU A 112 2.20 -1.02 -8.09
C LEU A 112 2.41 -0.70 -9.58
N VAL A 113 3.58 -0.18 -9.95
CA VAL A 113 3.94 0.14 -11.34
C VAL A 113 4.18 -1.13 -12.17
N MET A 114 4.84 -2.14 -11.60
CA MET A 114 5.09 -3.43 -12.24
C MET A 114 3.78 -4.09 -12.66
N LEU A 115 2.79 -4.12 -11.75
CA LEU A 115 1.47 -4.65 -12.07
C LEU A 115 0.78 -3.85 -13.17
N ALA A 116 0.75 -2.51 -13.05
CA ALA A 116 0.05 -1.65 -14.00
C ALA A 116 0.64 -1.67 -15.42
N HIS A 117 1.95 -1.86 -15.55
CA HIS A 117 2.66 -1.87 -16.83
C HIS A 117 3.14 -3.25 -17.27
N ASN A 118 2.76 -4.31 -16.55
CA ASN A 118 3.17 -5.69 -16.80
C ASN A 118 4.71 -5.81 -16.95
N ILE A 119 5.45 -5.23 -16.00
CA ILE A 119 6.90 -5.32 -15.92
C ILE A 119 7.26 -6.55 -15.10
N GLU A 120 8.00 -7.47 -15.70
CA GLU A 120 8.33 -8.78 -15.16
C GLU A 120 9.56 -8.80 -14.23
N ASP A 121 10.40 -7.77 -14.29
CA ASP A 121 11.70 -7.73 -13.61
C ASP A 121 11.93 -6.38 -12.93
N LEU A 122 11.93 -6.39 -11.59
CA LEU A 122 12.16 -5.23 -10.74
C LEU A 122 13.50 -4.53 -11.02
N ARG A 123 14.52 -5.27 -11.49
CA ARG A 123 15.85 -4.69 -11.74
C ARG A 123 15.84 -3.67 -12.88
N HIS A 124 14.78 -3.61 -13.68
CA HIS A 124 14.64 -2.58 -14.71
C HIS A 124 14.56 -1.16 -14.15
N PHE A 125 14.05 -0.96 -12.93
CA PHE A 125 13.93 0.36 -12.32
C PHE A 125 15.30 0.99 -12.02
N GLU A 126 16.26 0.20 -11.56
CA GLU A 126 17.61 0.69 -11.19
C GLU A 126 18.67 0.51 -12.29
N ALA A 127 18.34 -0.18 -13.39
CA ALA A 127 19.32 -0.53 -14.42
C ALA A 127 19.70 0.62 -15.39
N GLY A 128 19.00 1.76 -15.37
CA GLY A 128 19.31 2.91 -16.24
C GLY A 128 19.25 2.63 -17.76
N ARG A 129 18.53 1.59 -18.19
CA ARG A 129 18.51 1.17 -19.60
C ARG A 129 17.60 2.07 -20.43
N LEU A 130 18.18 2.86 -21.33
CA LEU A 130 17.44 3.76 -22.22
C LEU A 130 16.34 3.04 -23.04
N ASN A 131 16.57 1.80 -23.48
CA ASN A 131 15.57 1.03 -24.22
C ASN A 131 14.35 0.67 -23.37
N PHE A 132 14.53 0.49 -22.05
CA PHE A 132 13.42 0.31 -21.12
C PHE A 132 12.69 1.64 -20.89
N LEU A 133 13.44 2.70 -20.56
CA LEU A 133 12.86 4.02 -20.27
C LEU A 133 12.02 4.59 -21.42
N ARG A 134 12.47 4.40 -22.66
CA ARG A 134 11.74 4.83 -23.87
C ARG A 134 10.38 4.17 -24.06
N LYS A 135 10.06 3.07 -23.37
CA LYS A 135 8.73 2.45 -23.41
C LYS A 135 7.65 3.28 -22.70
N PHE A 136 8.05 4.25 -21.89
CA PHE A 136 7.17 5.07 -21.04
C PHE A 136 7.23 6.57 -21.38
N ALA A 137 7.90 6.93 -22.49
CA ALA A 137 8.03 8.30 -22.97
C ALA A 137 6.80 8.76 -23.76
#